data_AF-A0A382Q1A1-F1
#
_entry.id   AF-A0A382Q1A1-F1
#
_cell.length_a   1.000
_cell.length_b   1.000
_cell.length_c   1.000
_cell.angle_alpha   90.00
_cell.angle_beta   90.00
_cell.angle_gamma   90.00
#
_symmetry.space_group_name_H-M   'P 1'
#
loop_
_entity.id
_entity.type
_entity.pdbx_description
1 polymer ?
#
loop_
_entity_poly.entity_id
_entity_poly.type
_entity_poly.pdbx_seq_one_letter_code
_entity_poly.pdbx_strand_id
1 'polypeptide(L)'
;LYSMCKDDRILGALDRAARFHSAFAYPDGSMVETVDGRNWYHDTVRPGNPGFSHTPQGRGFLAQQHARIIAALPTTEMASTPPFDPDYAATMLIHSAEGELEPTAAASDEHTYRMGDLAAVHRRRPWFFCANAFRQDPHGNRWGQDWQNFVSVYHDEVGLVLGGGNTKLQPLWSNFSLGDISRLNHTPGDEDPVFLAEGIQHIPDKVKIEQVEKNLRVRLTYGETECVVSVLDLGDDQLGISYSCEDDGPIEGHLTLMPGFGNILKLSTGDAITLGEQPFAWSVPGQAGFVEHCGWRLLLPSNIRVEWPALPHDPYKKGGEPEAKAGRIVVVMPFGG
;
A
#
# COMPACT_ATOMS: atom_id res chain seq x y z
N LEU A 1 -11.26 -26.79 -8.66
CA LEU A 1 -10.30 -27.76 -9.25
C LEU A 1 -9.90 -28.86 -8.26
N TYR A 2 -9.25 -28.56 -7.12
CA TYR A 2 -8.87 -29.61 -6.15
C TYR A 2 -10.07 -30.46 -5.67
N SER A 3 -11.19 -29.82 -5.33
CA SER A 3 -12.44 -30.51 -4.94
C SER A 3 -12.94 -31.52 -5.98
N MET A 4 -12.65 -31.30 -7.27
CA MET A 4 -13.11 -32.13 -8.39
C MET A 4 -12.09 -33.20 -8.79
N CYS A 5 -10.80 -32.87 -8.85
CA CYS A 5 -9.76 -33.80 -9.32
C CYS A 5 -9.07 -34.58 -8.20
N LYS A 6 -9.17 -34.11 -6.95
CA LYS A 6 -8.51 -34.70 -5.76
C LYS A 6 -7.01 -34.94 -5.94
N ASP A 7 -6.36 -34.10 -6.74
CA ASP A 7 -4.92 -34.18 -7.00
C ASP A 7 -4.14 -33.42 -5.93
N ASP A 8 -3.49 -34.16 -5.04
CA ASP A 8 -2.73 -33.61 -3.91
C ASP A 8 -1.56 -32.73 -4.35
N ARG A 9 -1.10 -32.81 -5.60
CA ARG A 9 -0.09 -31.89 -6.14
C ARG A 9 -0.55 -30.44 -6.12
N ILE A 10 -1.87 -30.21 -6.12
CA ILE A 10 -2.47 -28.87 -6.06
C ILE A 10 -2.42 -28.30 -4.63
N LEU A 11 -2.37 -29.14 -3.59
CA LEU A 11 -2.36 -28.68 -2.20
C LEU A 11 -1.17 -27.76 -1.90
N GLY A 12 0.00 -28.05 -2.48
CA GLY A 12 1.17 -27.18 -2.33
C GLY A 12 0.98 -25.78 -2.93
N ALA A 13 0.18 -25.64 -3.99
CA ALA A 13 -0.16 -24.33 -4.55
C ALA A 13 -1.22 -23.61 -3.69
N LEU A 14 -2.20 -24.35 -3.14
CA LEU A 14 -3.20 -23.80 -2.23
C LEU A 14 -2.57 -23.32 -0.92
N ASP A 15 -1.62 -24.06 -0.37
CA ASP A 15 -0.86 -23.67 0.83
C ASP A 15 -0.06 -22.39 0.60
N ARG A 16 0.66 -22.26 -0.51
CA ARG A 16 1.36 -21.00 -0.85
C ARG A 16 0.39 -19.83 -1.00
N ALA A 17 -0.73 -20.03 -1.68
CA ALA A 17 -1.75 -18.99 -1.83
C ALA A 17 -2.35 -18.60 -0.47
N ALA A 18 -2.66 -19.57 0.39
CA ALA A 18 -3.20 -19.35 1.72
C ALA A 18 -2.22 -18.58 2.60
N ARG A 19 -0.97 -19.01 2.69
CA ARG A 19 0.08 -18.29 3.44
C ARG A 19 0.25 -16.86 2.97
N PHE A 20 0.23 -16.62 1.65
CA PHE A 20 0.29 -15.27 1.10
C PHE A 20 -0.91 -14.43 1.57
N HIS A 21 -2.15 -14.87 1.36
CA HIS A 21 -3.32 -14.07 1.70
C HIS A 21 -3.50 -13.89 3.22
N SER A 22 -3.16 -14.90 4.02
CA SER A 22 -3.20 -14.82 5.49
C SER A 22 -2.13 -13.87 6.05
N ALA A 23 -1.01 -13.67 5.34
CA ALA A 23 0.03 -12.73 5.73
C ALA A 23 -0.23 -11.30 5.21
N PHE A 24 -0.70 -11.17 3.98
CA PHE A 24 -0.87 -9.90 3.24
C PHE A 24 -2.31 -9.39 3.24
N ALA A 25 -2.99 -9.47 4.40
CA ALA A 25 -4.27 -8.82 4.65
C ALA A 25 -4.13 -7.90 5.86
N TYR A 26 -4.65 -6.67 5.74
CA TYR A 26 -4.68 -5.73 6.85
C TYR A 26 -5.74 -6.13 7.90
N PRO A 27 -5.63 -5.62 9.14
CA PRO A 27 -6.60 -5.85 10.20
C PRO A 27 -8.08 -5.62 9.82
N ASP A 28 -8.40 -4.63 8.99
CA ASP A 28 -9.77 -4.37 8.49
C ASP A 28 -10.24 -5.36 7.41
N GLY A 29 -9.36 -6.22 6.90
CA GLY A 29 -9.66 -7.21 5.85
C GLY A 29 -9.42 -6.71 4.43
N SER A 30 -8.95 -5.48 4.25
CA SER A 30 -8.41 -5.02 2.97
C SER A 30 -7.09 -5.73 2.66
N MET A 31 -6.74 -5.83 1.38
CA MET A 31 -5.52 -6.52 0.93
C MET A 31 -4.34 -5.56 0.91
N VAL A 32 -3.15 -6.06 1.24
CA VAL A 32 -1.91 -5.28 1.18
C VAL A 32 -1.56 -4.96 -0.28
N GLU A 33 -1.54 -3.68 -0.59
CA GLU A 33 -1.35 -3.12 -1.92
C GLU A 33 0.13 -3.00 -2.33
N THR A 34 1.06 -2.92 -1.38
CA THR A 34 2.50 -2.73 -1.64
C THR A 34 3.10 -3.84 -2.49
N VAL A 35 2.52 -5.04 -2.41
CA VAL A 35 2.93 -6.24 -3.15
C VAL A 35 2.06 -6.50 -4.39
N ASP A 36 1.10 -5.62 -4.68
CA ASP A 36 0.24 -5.68 -5.86
C ASP A 36 0.78 -4.72 -6.95
N GLY A 37 1.23 -5.30 -8.07
CA GLY A 37 1.74 -4.54 -9.22
C GLY A 37 0.66 -3.99 -10.15
N ARG A 38 -0.62 -4.08 -9.77
CA ARG A 38 -1.76 -3.74 -10.64
C ARG A 38 -2.76 -2.81 -9.96
N ASN A 39 -3.14 -3.11 -8.73
CA ASN A 39 -4.21 -2.38 -8.05
C ASN A 39 -3.65 -1.42 -7.00
N TRP A 40 -4.27 -0.26 -6.90
CA TRP A 40 -4.11 0.61 -5.74
C TRP A 40 -4.83 0.03 -4.54
N TYR A 41 -4.54 0.60 -3.37
CA TYR A 41 -5.30 0.30 -2.17
C TYR A 41 -6.80 0.54 -2.38
N HIS A 42 -7.58 -0.43 -1.92
CA HIS A 42 -9.03 -0.33 -1.78
C HIS A 42 -9.42 -0.98 -0.44
N ASP A 43 -10.39 -0.40 0.26
CA ASP A 43 -10.91 -0.90 1.54
C ASP A 43 -11.85 -2.12 1.38
N THR A 44 -12.08 -2.59 0.16
CA THR A 44 -12.94 -3.72 -0.12
C THR A 44 -12.41 -5.00 0.51
N VAL A 45 -13.22 -5.58 1.40
CA VAL A 45 -12.97 -6.92 1.98
C VAL A 45 -13.32 -7.99 0.96
N ARG A 46 -12.37 -8.86 0.64
CA ARG A 46 -12.59 -9.98 -0.30
C ARG A 46 -12.97 -11.25 0.46
N PRO A 47 -14.07 -11.94 0.12
CA PRO A 47 -14.53 -13.13 0.86
C PRO A 47 -13.65 -14.39 0.65
N GLY A 48 -12.68 -14.35 -0.25
CA GLY A 48 -11.86 -15.51 -0.62
C GLY A 48 -12.61 -16.53 -1.49
N ASN A 49 -12.18 -17.78 -1.44
CA ASN A 49 -12.77 -18.90 -2.19
C ASN A 49 -12.59 -20.23 -1.41
N PRO A 50 -13.33 -21.30 -1.75
CA PRO A 50 -13.26 -22.57 -1.02
C PRO A 50 -11.88 -23.23 -1.04
N GLY A 51 -11.02 -22.92 -2.01
CA GLY A 51 -9.66 -23.44 -2.10
C GLY A 51 -8.82 -23.13 -0.86
N PHE A 52 -9.04 -21.95 -0.23
CA PHE A 52 -8.36 -21.58 1.01
C PHE A 52 -8.74 -22.48 2.20
N SER A 53 -9.94 -23.04 2.20
CA SER A 53 -10.42 -23.88 3.32
C SER A 53 -9.67 -25.22 3.46
N HIS A 54 -8.87 -25.61 2.45
CA HIS A 54 -8.09 -26.85 2.44
C HIS A 54 -6.78 -26.75 3.26
N THR A 55 -6.52 -25.62 3.92
CA THR A 55 -5.35 -25.39 4.78
C THR A 55 -5.73 -24.65 6.06
N PRO A 56 -5.04 -24.85 7.20
CA PRO A 56 -5.31 -24.11 8.43
C PRO A 56 -5.21 -22.59 8.28
N GLN A 57 -4.15 -22.11 7.60
CA GLN A 57 -3.92 -20.69 7.36
C GLN A 57 -5.03 -20.08 6.51
N GLY A 58 -5.43 -20.77 5.45
CA GLY A 58 -6.49 -20.29 4.56
C GLY A 58 -7.87 -20.30 5.23
N ARG A 59 -8.15 -21.24 6.13
CA ARG A 59 -9.35 -21.19 6.99
C ARG A 59 -9.32 -19.98 7.92
N GLY A 60 -8.17 -19.64 8.49
CA GLY A 60 -8.00 -18.41 9.28
C GLY A 60 -8.28 -17.15 8.48
N PHE A 61 -7.73 -17.06 7.26
CA PHE A 61 -8.02 -15.96 6.34
C PHE A 61 -9.52 -15.86 6.03
N LEU A 62 -10.16 -16.97 5.63
CA LEU A 62 -11.61 -16.98 5.37
C LEU A 62 -12.41 -16.53 6.60
N ALA A 63 -12.08 -17.04 7.79
CA ALA A 63 -12.76 -16.67 9.03
C ALA A 63 -12.65 -15.16 9.33
N GLN A 64 -11.47 -14.56 9.17
CA GLN A 64 -11.28 -13.12 9.31
C GLN A 64 -12.13 -12.35 8.30
N GLN A 65 -12.02 -12.68 7.01
CA GLN A 65 -12.74 -11.95 5.95
C GLN A 65 -14.26 -12.05 6.13
N HIS A 66 -14.76 -13.23 6.49
CA HIS A 66 -16.19 -13.45 6.76
C HIS A 66 -16.66 -12.66 7.96
N ALA A 67 -15.90 -12.65 9.05
CA ALA A 67 -16.23 -11.86 10.23
C ALA A 67 -16.30 -10.36 9.89
N ARG A 68 -15.38 -9.85 9.06
CA ARG A 68 -15.38 -8.44 8.61
C ARG A 68 -16.58 -8.11 7.72
N ILE A 69 -16.93 -8.98 6.78
CA ILE A 69 -18.10 -8.79 5.92
C ILE A 69 -19.40 -8.80 6.75
N ILE A 70 -19.53 -9.74 7.69
CA ILE A 70 -20.71 -9.82 8.57
C ILE A 70 -20.80 -8.58 9.47
N ALA A 71 -19.68 -8.13 10.04
CA ALA A 71 -19.64 -6.96 10.91
C ALA A 71 -19.96 -5.64 10.17
N ALA A 72 -19.76 -5.58 8.85
CA ALA A 72 -20.07 -4.42 8.03
C ALA A 72 -21.56 -4.31 7.64
N LEU A 73 -22.37 -5.34 7.92
CA LEU A 73 -23.80 -5.31 7.61
C LEU A 73 -24.54 -4.27 8.48
N PRO A 74 -25.55 -3.57 7.93
CA PRO A 74 -26.40 -2.69 8.71
C PRO A 74 -27.08 -3.47 9.84
N THR A 75 -27.01 -2.95 11.07
CA THR A 75 -27.64 -3.56 12.26
C THR A 75 -29.16 -3.34 12.33
N THR A 76 -29.77 -2.71 11.32
CA THR A 76 -31.20 -2.39 11.31
C THR A 76 -32.02 -3.59 10.86
N GLU A 77 -33.21 -3.75 11.44
CA GLU A 77 -34.15 -4.86 11.14
C GLU A 77 -34.59 -4.95 9.67
N MET A 78 -34.24 -3.98 8.82
CA MET A 78 -34.49 -3.97 7.38
C MET A 78 -33.34 -4.58 6.53
N ALA A 79 -32.27 -5.11 7.14
CA ALA A 79 -31.20 -5.79 6.43
C ALA A 79 -31.66 -7.19 5.94
N SER A 80 -32.48 -7.21 4.89
CA SER A 80 -32.83 -8.43 4.14
C SER A 80 -31.69 -8.89 3.21
N THR A 81 -30.59 -8.14 3.16
CA THR A 81 -29.42 -8.48 2.34
C THR A 81 -28.56 -9.50 3.07
N PRO A 82 -28.43 -10.74 2.56
CA PRO A 82 -27.50 -11.70 3.13
C PRO A 82 -26.05 -11.18 3.02
N PRO A 83 -25.15 -11.54 3.97
CA PRO A 83 -23.74 -11.11 3.93
C PRO A 83 -22.98 -11.64 2.71
N PHE A 84 -23.47 -12.73 2.12
CA PHE A 84 -22.82 -13.40 1.01
C PHE A 84 -23.80 -13.64 -0.12
N ASP A 85 -23.28 -13.53 -1.35
CA ASP A 85 -23.98 -13.94 -2.55
C ASP A 85 -24.37 -15.45 -2.49
N PRO A 86 -25.56 -15.85 -2.95
CA PRO A 86 -26.00 -17.25 -2.92
C PRO A 86 -25.06 -18.22 -3.64
N ASP A 87 -24.44 -17.82 -4.76
CA ASP A 87 -23.52 -18.67 -5.51
C ASP A 87 -22.22 -18.87 -4.73
N TYR A 88 -21.75 -17.82 -4.05
CA TYR A 88 -20.63 -17.93 -3.13
C TYR A 88 -20.94 -18.91 -1.99
N ALA A 89 -22.10 -18.76 -1.34
CA ALA A 89 -22.51 -19.62 -0.22
C ALA A 89 -22.64 -21.09 -0.66
N ALA A 90 -23.26 -21.36 -1.82
CA ALA A 90 -23.36 -22.70 -2.39
C ALA A 90 -21.97 -23.27 -2.72
N THR A 91 -21.09 -22.47 -3.31
CA THR A 91 -19.72 -22.86 -3.65
C THR A 91 -18.91 -23.22 -2.39
N MET A 92 -19.05 -22.45 -1.32
CA MET A 92 -18.45 -22.76 -0.02
C MET A 92 -19.01 -24.06 0.57
N LEU A 93 -20.33 -24.26 0.55
CA LEU A 93 -20.96 -25.47 1.07
C LEU A 93 -20.52 -26.75 0.34
N ILE A 94 -20.37 -26.69 -0.98
CA ILE A 94 -20.07 -27.88 -1.80
C ILE A 94 -18.57 -28.19 -1.86
N HIS A 95 -17.69 -27.17 -1.81
CA HIS A 95 -16.27 -27.33 -2.14
C HIS A 95 -15.29 -27.06 -1.00
N SER A 96 -15.76 -26.58 0.15
CA SER A 96 -14.87 -26.33 1.28
C SER A 96 -14.47 -27.61 2.01
N ALA A 97 -13.40 -27.51 2.80
CA ALA A 97 -12.99 -28.51 3.77
C ALA A 97 -13.09 -27.95 5.19
N GLU A 98 -13.38 -28.83 6.13
CA GLU A 98 -13.37 -28.54 7.56
C GLU A 98 -11.98 -28.76 8.16
N GLY A 99 -11.75 -28.18 9.34
CA GLY A 99 -10.53 -28.40 10.12
C GLY A 99 -10.16 -27.20 10.97
N GLU A 100 -9.03 -27.31 11.68
CA GLU A 100 -8.51 -26.25 12.54
C GLU A 100 -8.13 -25.00 11.73
N LEU A 101 -8.30 -23.82 12.30
CA LEU A 101 -7.83 -22.57 11.70
C LEU A 101 -6.56 -22.09 12.38
N GLU A 102 -5.69 -21.41 11.64
CA GLU A 102 -4.56 -20.66 12.17
C GLU A 102 -4.82 -19.16 12.04
N PRO A 103 -4.55 -18.33 13.07
CA PRO A 103 -4.69 -16.89 12.96
C PRO A 103 -3.86 -16.29 11.82
N THR A 104 -4.40 -15.27 11.17
CA THR A 104 -3.66 -14.44 10.20
C THR A 104 -2.66 -13.51 10.89
N ALA A 105 -1.82 -12.86 10.10
CA ALA A 105 -0.97 -11.77 10.61
C ALA A 105 -1.82 -10.65 11.24
N ALA A 106 -2.92 -10.28 10.58
CA ALA A 106 -3.87 -9.26 11.02
C ALA A 106 -4.59 -9.60 12.33
N ALA A 107 -4.90 -10.87 12.58
CA ALA A 107 -5.59 -11.33 13.78
C ALA A 107 -4.66 -11.54 14.99
N SER A 108 -3.35 -11.45 14.79
CA SER A 108 -2.34 -11.66 15.83
C SER A 108 -1.89 -10.33 16.45
N ASP A 109 -1.52 -10.35 17.73
CA ASP A 109 -0.90 -9.20 18.39
C ASP A 109 0.52 -8.95 17.86
N GLU A 110 1.29 -10.01 17.65
CA GLU A 110 2.60 -9.97 17.02
C GLU A 110 2.69 -11.03 15.92
N HIS A 111 3.22 -10.66 14.75
CA HIS A 111 3.46 -11.59 13.66
C HIS A 111 4.60 -11.09 12.77
N THR A 112 5.42 -12.00 12.28
CA THR A 112 6.42 -11.70 11.24
C THR A 112 6.34 -12.75 10.17
N TYR A 113 6.21 -12.30 8.92
CA TYR A 113 6.20 -13.16 7.75
C TYR A 113 7.20 -12.66 6.71
N ARG A 114 7.98 -13.57 6.12
CA ARG A 114 8.85 -13.27 4.98
C ARG A 114 8.55 -14.22 3.83
N MET A 115 8.37 -13.64 2.65
CA MET A 115 8.27 -14.37 1.39
C MET A 115 9.64 -14.40 0.72
N GLY A 116 10.58 -15.15 1.32
CA GLY A 116 11.99 -15.10 0.95
C GLY A 116 12.51 -13.65 0.98
N ASP A 117 13.15 -13.24 -0.11
CA ASP A 117 13.68 -11.88 -0.29
C ASP A 117 12.70 -10.91 -0.94
N LEU A 118 11.49 -11.38 -1.33
CA LEU A 118 10.56 -10.62 -2.18
C LEU A 118 9.64 -9.68 -1.42
N ALA A 119 9.24 -10.05 -0.20
CA ALA A 119 8.34 -9.23 0.61
C ALA A 119 8.41 -9.66 2.07
N ALA A 120 8.06 -8.74 2.96
CA ALA A 120 7.96 -8.99 4.39
C ALA A 120 6.77 -8.24 5.00
N VAL A 121 6.14 -8.88 5.98
CA VAL A 121 5.13 -8.26 6.85
C VAL A 121 5.62 -8.34 8.28
N HIS A 122 5.46 -7.24 9.00
CA HIS A 122 5.66 -7.20 10.43
C HIS A 122 4.44 -6.57 11.10
N ARG A 123 3.89 -7.29 12.07
CA ARG A 123 2.77 -6.89 12.89
C ARG A 123 3.26 -6.82 14.32
N ARG A 124 2.99 -5.70 14.97
CA ARG A 124 3.00 -5.56 16.42
C ARG A 124 1.90 -4.57 16.78
N ARG A 125 0.84 -5.05 17.40
CA ARG A 125 -0.33 -4.25 17.75
C ARG A 125 0.09 -2.93 18.43
N PRO A 126 -0.42 -1.77 17.96
CA PRO A 126 -1.46 -1.54 16.93
C PRO A 126 -0.96 -1.39 15.49
N TRP A 127 0.34 -1.54 15.23
CA TRP A 127 0.95 -1.34 13.92
C TRP A 127 1.03 -2.59 13.05
N PHE A 128 0.95 -2.38 11.74
CA PHE A 128 1.22 -3.38 10.72
C PHE A 128 2.03 -2.71 9.60
N PHE A 129 3.15 -3.32 9.21
CA PHE A 129 4.04 -2.83 8.16
C PHE A 129 4.20 -3.88 7.07
N CYS A 130 4.31 -3.42 5.83
CA CYS A 130 4.73 -4.24 4.71
C CYS A 130 5.96 -3.61 4.05
N ALA A 131 6.93 -4.45 3.69
CA ALA A 131 7.99 -4.11 2.74
C ALA A 131 7.90 -5.02 1.52
N ASN A 132 8.22 -4.45 0.37
CA ASN A 132 8.24 -5.10 -0.91
C ASN A 132 9.64 -5.01 -1.55
N ALA A 133 10.01 -6.03 -2.31
CA ALA A 133 11.17 -6.07 -3.18
C ALA A 133 10.85 -6.64 -4.57
N PHE A 134 9.56 -6.84 -4.88
CA PHE A 134 9.14 -7.03 -6.26
C PHE A 134 9.49 -5.79 -7.08
N ARG A 135 10.26 -6.01 -8.14
CA ARG A 135 10.64 -5.02 -9.14
C ARG A 135 10.31 -5.58 -10.51
N GLN A 136 9.87 -4.71 -11.40
CA GLN A 136 9.93 -4.93 -12.84
C GLN A 136 10.45 -3.65 -13.49
N ASP A 137 11.15 -3.81 -14.61
CA ASP A 137 11.55 -2.68 -15.44
C ASP A 137 10.29 -1.98 -15.98
N PRO A 138 10.32 -0.65 -16.15
CA PRO A 138 9.16 0.07 -16.66
C PRO A 138 8.84 -0.37 -18.09
N HIS A 139 7.57 -0.67 -18.35
CA HIS A 139 7.08 -1.07 -19.67
C HIS A 139 6.14 -0.02 -20.27
N GLY A 140 6.18 0.12 -21.60
CA GLY A 140 5.43 1.11 -22.37
C GLY A 140 3.95 0.79 -22.60
N ASN A 141 3.27 0.09 -21.68
CA ASN A 141 1.83 -0.15 -21.78
C ASN A 141 1.12 0.39 -20.53
N ARG A 142 -0.15 0.76 -20.67
CA ARG A 142 -0.93 1.36 -19.57
C ARG A 142 -1.28 0.41 -18.42
N TRP A 143 -1.20 -0.91 -18.59
CA TRP A 143 -1.86 -1.86 -17.68
C TRP A 143 -1.06 -2.26 -16.44
N GLY A 144 0.26 -2.39 -16.55
CA GLY A 144 1.10 -2.71 -15.39
C GLY A 144 1.63 -1.44 -14.73
N GLN A 145 1.60 -1.36 -13.42
CA GLN A 145 2.09 -0.20 -12.69
C GLN A 145 3.63 -0.20 -12.60
N ASP A 146 4.23 0.96 -12.33
CA ASP A 146 5.66 1.07 -12.06
C ASP A 146 5.92 0.66 -10.60
N TRP A 147 6.84 -0.28 -10.37
CA TRP A 147 7.22 -0.71 -9.02
C TRP A 147 8.10 0.36 -8.38
N GLN A 148 7.47 1.28 -7.65
CA GLN A 148 8.10 2.53 -7.20
C GLN A 148 7.89 2.81 -5.71
N ASN A 149 6.85 2.25 -5.10
CA ASN A 149 6.58 2.32 -3.67
C ASN A 149 6.71 0.93 -3.02
N PHE A 150 7.56 0.85 -2.00
CA PHE A 150 8.03 -0.41 -1.45
C PHE A 150 7.71 -0.58 0.03
N VAL A 151 7.05 0.38 0.67
CA VAL A 151 6.70 0.33 2.08
C VAL A 151 5.25 0.76 2.27
N SER A 152 4.52 0.08 3.14
CA SER A 152 3.21 0.54 3.63
C SER A 152 3.11 0.38 5.14
N VAL A 153 2.35 1.29 5.77
CA VAL A 153 2.13 1.35 7.21
C VAL A 153 0.64 1.48 7.50
N TYR A 154 0.13 0.57 8.31
CA TYR A 154 -1.24 0.50 8.76
C TYR A 154 -1.30 0.58 10.29
N HIS A 155 -2.36 1.19 10.81
CA HIS A 155 -2.66 1.24 12.24
C HIS A 155 -4.12 0.84 12.50
N ASP A 156 -4.35 0.00 13.51
CA ASP A 156 -5.66 -0.59 13.83
C ASP A 156 -6.81 0.43 13.95
N GLU A 157 -6.53 1.66 14.40
CA GLU A 157 -7.56 2.68 14.62
C GLU A 157 -7.84 3.58 13.41
N VAL A 158 -6.84 3.82 12.54
CA VAL A 158 -6.94 4.81 11.45
C VAL A 158 -6.82 4.21 10.06
N GLY A 159 -6.55 2.90 9.97
CA GLY A 159 -6.40 2.20 8.71
C GLY A 159 -5.00 2.34 8.11
N LEU A 160 -4.92 2.25 6.78
CA LEU A 160 -3.69 2.49 6.02
C LEU A 160 -3.31 3.97 6.12
N VAL A 161 -2.10 4.26 6.60
CA VAL A 161 -1.55 5.62 6.75
C VAL A 161 -0.58 5.94 5.63
N LEU A 162 0.43 5.09 5.43
CA LEU A 162 1.48 5.26 4.42
C LEU A 162 1.33 4.21 3.32
N GLY A 163 1.52 4.63 2.07
CA GLY A 163 1.57 3.73 0.91
C GLY A 163 0.46 4.06 -0.06
N GLY A 164 -0.36 3.06 -0.38
CA GLY A 164 -1.50 3.19 -1.28
C GLY A 164 -1.24 2.68 -2.70
N GLY A 165 -0.12 1.99 -2.90
CA GLY A 165 0.17 1.21 -4.10
C GLY A 165 1.11 1.90 -5.08
N ASN A 166 1.12 1.38 -6.29
CA ASN A 166 2.00 1.78 -7.37
C ASN A 166 1.19 2.41 -8.52
N THR A 167 1.80 3.29 -9.30
CA THR A 167 1.12 3.92 -10.44
C THR A 167 2.05 4.09 -11.64
N LYS A 168 1.59 4.73 -12.71
CA LYS A 168 2.39 5.18 -13.84
C LYS A 168 2.34 6.70 -13.98
N LEU A 169 3.32 7.25 -14.69
CA LEU A 169 3.38 8.68 -15.07
C LEU A 169 3.28 9.64 -13.88
N GLN A 170 3.68 9.19 -12.70
CA GLN A 170 3.59 9.96 -11.47
C GLN A 170 4.76 9.59 -10.54
N PRO A 171 5.93 10.22 -10.72
CA PRO A 171 7.12 9.98 -9.90
C PRO A 171 6.91 10.26 -8.41
N LEU A 172 6.00 11.16 -8.03
CA LEU A 172 5.73 11.50 -6.62
C LEU A 172 5.17 10.33 -5.80
N TRP A 173 4.76 9.25 -6.45
CA TRP A 173 4.34 8.02 -5.77
C TRP A 173 5.51 7.06 -5.49
N SER A 174 6.71 7.34 -5.98
CA SER A 174 7.92 6.55 -5.71
C SER A 174 8.50 6.86 -4.33
N ASN A 175 9.21 5.92 -3.69
CA ASN A 175 9.94 6.27 -2.47
C ASN A 175 11.09 7.24 -2.74
N PHE A 176 11.74 7.15 -3.91
CA PHE A 176 12.73 8.13 -4.37
C PHE A 176 12.63 8.32 -5.88
N SER A 177 12.91 9.55 -6.32
CA SER A 177 13.21 9.86 -7.72
C SER A 177 14.55 10.59 -7.84
N LEU A 178 15.29 10.23 -8.90
CA LEU A 178 16.50 10.93 -9.33
C LEU A 178 16.19 11.69 -10.61
N GLY A 179 16.66 12.94 -10.70
CA GLY A 179 16.52 13.80 -11.88
C GLY A 179 15.27 14.70 -11.84
N ASP A 180 14.89 15.21 -13.00
CA ASP A 180 13.78 16.17 -13.14
C ASP A 180 12.45 15.44 -13.33
N ILE A 181 11.64 15.38 -12.25
CA ILE A 181 10.34 14.72 -12.25
C ILE A 181 9.32 15.35 -13.19
N SER A 182 9.49 16.63 -13.57
CA SER A 182 8.56 17.32 -14.47
C SER A 182 8.56 16.72 -15.88
N ARG A 183 9.61 15.97 -16.23
CA ARG A 183 9.78 15.29 -17.51
C ARG A 183 8.88 14.06 -17.68
N LEU A 184 8.39 13.48 -16.58
CA LEU A 184 7.46 12.36 -16.60
C LEU A 184 6.10 12.81 -16.07
N ASN A 185 5.24 13.23 -17.00
CA ASN A 185 3.88 13.65 -16.69
C ASN A 185 2.90 13.07 -17.71
N HIS A 186 1.62 13.09 -17.34
CA HIS A 186 0.53 12.74 -18.25
C HIS A 186 -0.31 13.98 -18.54
N THR A 187 -0.61 14.21 -19.81
CA THR A 187 -1.62 15.19 -20.21
C THR A 187 -3.01 14.54 -20.15
N PRO A 188 -3.95 15.05 -19.34
CA PRO A 188 -5.31 14.48 -19.27
C PRO A 188 -5.98 14.41 -20.65
N GLY A 189 -6.56 13.26 -20.98
CA GLY A 189 -7.18 13.01 -22.29
C GLY A 189 -6.21 12.50 -23.36
N ASP A 190 -4.91 12.41 -23.07
CA ASP A 190 -3.95 11.74 -23.95
C ASP A 190 -4.15 10.22 -23.90
N GLU A 191 -4.57 9.65 -25.02
CA GLU A 191 -4.88 8.23 -25.19
C GLU A 191 -3.65 7.37 -25.54
N ASP A 192 -2.50 8.00 -25.85
CA ASP A 192 -1.24 7.33 -26.20
C ASP A 192 -0.03 8.02 -25.52
N PRO A 193 -0.01 8.09 -24.17
CA PRO A 193 1.03 8.82 -23.48
C PRO A 193 2.37 8.09 -23.52
N VAL A 194 3.45 8.86 -23.50
CA VAL A 194 4.81 8.32 -23.42
C VAL A 194 5.11 7.94 -21.97
N PHE A 195 5.07 6.63 -21.68
CA PHE A 195 5.24 6.08 -20.33
C PHE A 195 6.67 6.13 -19.77
N LEU A 196 7.65 6.59 -20.56
CA LEU A 196 9.07 6.61 -20.21
C LEU A 196 9.65 7.98 -20.52
N ALA A 197 10.51 8.49 -19.65
CA ALA A 197 11.24 9.73 -19.89
C ALA A 197 12.73 9.53 -19.59
N GLU A 198 13.59 10.12 -20.41
CA GLU A 198 15.03 10.14 -20.14
C GLU A 198 15.37 11.12 -19.01
N GLY A 199 16.42 10.82 -18.25
CA GLY A 199 16.93 11.72 -17.21
C GLY A 199 16.06 11.79 -15.95
N ILE A 200 15.14 10.82 -15.77
CA ILE A 200 14.43 10.56 -14.53
C ILE A 200 14.55 9.08 -14.19
N GLN A 201 14.76 8.76 -12.91
CA GLN A 201 14.72 7.40 -12.41
C GLN A 201 13.89 7.34 -11.13
N HIS A 202 12.68 6.77 -11.22
CA HIS A 202 11.75 6.58 -10.10
C HIS A 202 11.53 5.11 -9.73
N ILE A 203 12.07 4.19 -10.53
CA ILE A 203 12.09 2.75 -10.28
C ILE A 203 13.54 2.33 -9.96
N PRO A 204 13.79 1.73 -8.79
CA PRO A 204 15.14 1.35 -8.35
C PRO A 204 15.62 0.08 -9.03
N ASP A 205 16.85 0.08 -9.56
CA ASP A 205 17.60 -1.06 -10.14
C ASP A 205 17.61 -2.33 -9.29
N LYS A 206 17.71 -2.15 -7.98
CA LYS A 206 17.68 -3.24 -7.02
C LYS A 206 16.92 -2.83 -5.78
N VAL A 207 16.24 -3.80 -5.19
CA VAL A 207 15.51 -3.63 -3.93
C VAL A 207 15.92 -4.75 -3.00
N LYS A 208 16.21 -4.39 -1.75
CA LYS A 208 16.57 -5.35 -0.71
C LYS A 208 15.88 -5.01 0.60
N ILE A 209 15.23 -6.02 1.19
CA ILE A 209 14.56 -5.90 2.49
C ILE A 209 15.50 -6.38 3.59
N GLU A 210 15.84 -5.47 4.50
CA GLU A 210 16.64 -5.73 5.68
C GLU A 210 15.75 -5.58 6.91
N GLN A 211 15.45 -6.70 7.58
CA GLN A 211 14.73 -6.68 8.85
C GLN A 211 15.74 -6.79 9.98
N VAL A 212 15.79 -5.77 10.83
CA VAL A 212 16.70 -5.70 11.99
C VAL A 212 15.83 -5.58 13.23
N GLU A 213 15.69 -6.67 13.98
CA GLU A 213 14.79 -6.76 15.13
C GLU A 213 13.34 -6.36 14.74
N LYS A 214 12.86 -5.25 15.32
CA LYS A 214 11.52 -4.68 15.09
C LYS A 214 11.46 -3.68 13.93
N ASN A 215 12.61 -3.32 13.36
CA ASN A 215 12.72 -2.31 12.33
C ASN A 215 12.76 -2.95 10.94
N LEU A 216 12.10 -2.29 10.00
CA LEU A 216 12.08 -2.69 8.60
C LEU A 216 12.86 -1.66 7.79
N ARG A 217 13.82 -2.10 6.99
CA ARG A 217 14.57 -1.24 6.08
C ARG A 217 14.45 -1.77 4.66
N VAL A 218 14.24 -0.86 3.72
CA VAL A 218 14.23 -1.16 2.30
C VAL A 218 15.34 -0.33 1.66
N ARG A 219 16.34 -1.03 1.11
CA ARG A 219 17.46 -0.45 0.37
C ARG A 219 17.13 -0.46 -1.11
N LEU A 220 17.25 0.70 -1.74
CA LEU A 220 16.83 0.99 -3.10
C LEU A 220 18.05 1.52 -3.86
N THR A 221 18.50 0.77 -4.86
CA THR A 221 19.67 1.14 -5.67
C THR A 221 19.20 1.76 -6.98
N TYR A 222 19.74 2.92 -7.35
CA TYR A 222 19.46 3.65 -8.59
C TYR A 222 20.80 3.93 -9.30
N GLY A 223 21.21 3.06 -10.21
CA GLY A 223 22.57 3.07 -10.76
C GLY A 223 23.62 2.88 -9.65
N GLU A 224 24.45 3.90 -9.43
CA GLU A 224 25.47 3.95 -8.38
C GLU A 224 24.94 4.57 -7.07
N THR A 225 23.78 5.23 -7.12
CA THR A 225 23.17 5.90 -5.97
C THR A 225 22.39 4.90 -5.14
N GLU A 226 22.57 4.93 -3.82
CA GLU A 226 21.83 4.07 -2.90
C GLU A 226 21.04 4.92 -1.90
N CYS A 227 19.73 4.69 -1.87
CA CYS A 227 18.84 5.32 -0.91
C CYS A 227 18.14 4.25 -0.05
N VAL A 228 17.69 4.64 1.14
CA VAL A 228 17.11 3.74 2.13
C VAL A 228 15.86 4.37 2.74
N VAL A 229 14.78 3.58 2.81
CA VAL A 229 13.62 3.86 3.66
C VAL A 229 13.68 2.96 4.88
N SER A 230 13.53 3.52 6.08
CA SER A 230 13.40 2.73 7.31
C SER A 230 12.11 3.05 8.04
N VAL A 231 11.42 2.01 8.50
CA VAL A 231 10.32 2.07 9.46
C VAL A 231 10.85 1.61 10.80
N LEU A 232 10.75 2.51 11.77
CA LEU A 232 11.26 2.37 13.12
C LEU A 232 10.10 2.26 14.09
N ASP A 233 10.03 1.15 14.81
CA ASP A 233 9.03 0.95 15.84
C ASP A 233 9.43 1.71 17.12
N LEU A 234 8.69 2.78 17.44
CA LEU A 234 8.96 3.66 18.59
C LEU A 234 7.96 3.47 19.74
N GLY A 235 7.06 2.48 19.65
CA GLY A 235 6.01 2.23 20.64
C GLY A 235 4.62 2.20 20.03
N ASP A 236 3.60 2.11 20.89
CA ASP A 236 2.23 1.87 20.42
C ASP A 236 1.62 3.09 19.72
N ASP A 237 1.95 4.30 20.19
CA ASP A 237 1.40 5.55 19.65
C ASP A 237 2.32 6.26 18.64
N GLN A 238 3.53 5.73 18.41
CA GLN A 238 4.55 6.42 17.62
C GLN A 238 5.33 5.46 16.72
N LEU A 239 5.55 5.93 15.50
CA LEU A 239 6.38 5.27 14.51
C LEU A 239 7.36 6.30 13.93
N GLY A 240 8.61 5.90 13.78
CA GLY A 240 9.62 6.68 13.06
C GLY A 240 9.70 6.24 11.61
N ILE A 241 9.78 7.20 10.70
CA ILE A 241 10.11 6.91 9.29
C ILE A 241 11.29 7.78 8.89
N SER A 242 12.33 7.15 8.35
CA SER A 242 13.52 7.85 7.89
C SER A 242 13.79 7.54 6.44
N TYR A 243 14.08 8.59 5.67
CA TYR A 243 14.63 8.51 4.33
C TYR A 243 16.09 8.96 4.41
N SER A 244 16.98 8.23 3.77
CA SER A 244 18.40 8.59 3.67
C SER A 244 18.92 8.26 2.28
N CYS A 245 19.78 9.12 1.74
CA CYS A 245 20.54 8.85 0.53
C CYS A 245 21.93 9.45 0.69
N GLU A 246 22.97 8.76 0.21
CA GLU A 246 24.38 9.18 0.39
C GLU A 246 24.90 10.13 -0.71
N ASP A 247 24.03 10.54 -1.62
CA ASP A 247 24.32 11.31 -2.83
C ASP A 247 23.65 12.70 -2.76
N ASP A 248 24.33 13.74 -3.24
CA ASP A 248 23.91 15.14 -3.24
C ASP A 248 23.31 15.59 -4.59
N GLY A 249 23.09 14.66 -5.52
CA GLY A 249 22.42 14.90 -6.79
C GLY A 249 20.96 15.37 -6.67
N PRO A 250 20.27 15.57 -7.81
CA PRO A 250 18.86 15.96 -7.84
C PRO A 250 17.97 14.78 -7.40
N ILE A 251 17.94 14.51 -6.10
CA ILE A 251 17.25 13.39 -5.48
C ILE A 251 16.15 13.92 -4.58
N GLU A 252 14.95 13.39 -4.75
CA GLU A 252 13.82 13.63 -3.86
C GLU A 252 13.33 12.30 -3.30
N GLY A 253 13.14 12.24 -1.98
CA GLY A 253 12.38 11.17 -1.33
C GLY A 253 10.91 11.54 -1.26
N HIS A 254 10.02 10.56 -1.44
CA HIS A 254 8.59 10.79 -1.30
C HIS A 254 7.93 9.79 -0.37
N LEU A 255 7.14 10.33 0.55
CA LEU A 255 6.29 9.58 1.45
C LEU A 255 4.83 9.83 1.05
N THR A 256 4.15 8.78 0.59
CA THR A 256 2.73 8.84 0.20
C THR A 256 1.84 8.55 1.39
N LEU A 257 0.83 9.39 1.58
CA LEU A 257 -0.16 9.27 2.66
C LEU A 257 -1.55 9.07 2.07
N MET A 258 -2.33 8.20 2.72
CA MET A 258 -3.71 7.96 2.36
C MET A 258 -4.60 9.15 2.70
N PRO A 259 -5.36 9.69 1.74
CA PRO A 259 -6.30 10.77 2.00
C PRO A 259 -7.67 10.25 2.44
N GLY A 260 -8.30 10.97 3.34
CA GLY A 260 -9.76 11.04 3.47
C GLY A 260 -10.26 12.18 2.59
N PHE A 261 -10.73 11.85 1.38
CA PHE A 261 -11.26 12.85 0.45
C PHE A 261 -12.46 13.59 1.08
N GLY A 262 -12.46 14.91 1.00
CA GLY A 262 -13.42 15.79 1.68
C GLY A 262 -13.11 16.06 3.16
N ASN A 263 -12.16 15.35 3.77
CA ASN A 263 -11.73 15.62 5.15
C ASN A 263 -10.69 16.75 5.20
N ILE A 264 -10.45 17.24 6.40
CA ILE A 264 -9.51 18.34 6.67
C ILE A 264 -8.10 17.78 6.89
N LEU A 265 -7.12 18.41 6.24
CA LEU A 265 -5.70 18.36 6.58
C LEU A 265 -5.35 19.62 7.39
N LYS A 266 -4.88 19.45 8.62
CA LYS A 266 -4.43 20.57 9.46
C LYS A 266 -2.93 20.74 9.34
N LEU A 267 -2.48 21.98 9.28
CA LEU A 267 -1.07 22.35 9.17
C LEU A 267 -0.56 22.94 10.49
N SER A 268 0.75 22.89 10.71
CA SER A 268 1.39 23.46 11.91
C SER A 268 1.28 24.99 12.00
N THR A 269 0.90 25.67 10.93
CA THR A 269 0.58 27.12 10.91
C THR A 269 -0.76 27.44 11.58
N GLY A 270 -1.59 26.44 11.83
CA GLY A 270 -2.99 26.60 12.26
C GLY A 270 -3.99 26.60 11.09
N ASP A 271 -3.51 26.59 9.85
CA ASP A 271 -4.36 26.49 8.67
C ASP A 271 -5.02 25.11 8.57
N ALA A 272 -6.23 25.09 8.00
CA ALA A 272 -7.02 23.89 7.76
C ALA A 272 -7.46 23.83 6.30
N ILE A 273 -7.03 22.80 5.59
CA ILE A 273 -7.26 22.63 4.15
C ILE A 273 -8.20 21.46 3.95
N THR A 274 -9.30 21.66 3.22
CA THR A 274 -10.16 20.56 2.79
C THR A 274 -9.53 19.83 1.61
N LEU A 275 -9.34 18.51 1.72
CA LEU A 275 -8.81 17.67 0.64
C LEU A 275 -9.89 17.40 -0.41
N GLY A 276 -10.14 18.40 -1.26
CA GLY A 276 -11.07 18.32 -2.38
C GLY A 276 -10.34 18.22 -3.73
N GLU A 277 -11.00 18.68 -4.78
CA GLU A 277 -10.46 18.70 -6.15
C GLU A 277 -9.34 19.71 -6.35
N GLN A 278 -9.26 20.74 -5.50
CA GLN A 278 -8.30 21.82 -5.66
C GLN A 278 -6.91 21.38 -5.18
N PRO A 279 -5.86 21.54 -6.02
CA PRO A 279 -4.50 21.23 -5.61
C PRO A 279 -4.00 22.25 -4.59
N PHE A 280 -3.07 21.83 -3.75
CA PHE A 280 -2.26 22.73 -2.95
C PHE A 280 -0.83 22.20 -2.81
N ALA A 281 0.09 23.11 -2.55
CA ALA A 281 1.43 22.82 -2.13
C ALA A 281 1.74 23.66 -0.89
N TRP A 282 2.31 23.03 0.13
CA TRP A 282 2.68 23.69 1.38
C TRP A 282 4.09 23.29 1.78
N SER A 283 4.94 24.28 2.07
CA SER A 283 6.27 24.04 2.60
C SER A 283 6.29 24.24 4.11
N VAL A 284 7.01 23.37 4.81
CA VAL A 284 7.16 23.45 6.27
C VAL A 284 7.82 24.78 6.64
N PRO A 285 7.17 25.63 7.46
CA PRO A 285 7.77 26.89 7.90
C PRO A 285 8.82 26.65 8.98
N GLY A 286 9.93 27.39 8.92
CA GLY A 286 10.96 27.35 9.96
C GLY A 286 11.74 26.04 9.99
N GLN A 287 12.01 25.51 11.19
CA GLN A 287 12.89 24.35 11.40
C GLN A 287 12.16 23.00 11.44
N ALA A 288 10.85 23.00 11.72
CA ALA A 288 10.03 21.79 11.78
C ALA A 288 8.55 22.17 11.76
N GLY A 289 7.71 21.21 11.38
CA GLY A 289 6.26 21.36 11.37
C GLY A 289 5.54 20.03 11.55
N PHE A 290 4.25 20.04 11.33
CA PHE A 290 3.44 18.84 11.33
C PHE A 290 2.23 19.00 10.41
N VAL A 291 1.69 17.87 9.99
CA VAL A 291 0.35 17.79 9.41
C VAL A 291 -0.49 16.77 10.18
N GLU A 292 -1.78 17.02 10.31
CA GLU A 292 -2.74 16.09 10.94
C GLU A 292 -3.90 15.77 10.01
N HIS A 293 -4.27 14.50 9.99
CA HIS A 293 -5.35 14.03 9.13
C HIS A 293 -5.87 12.68 9.62
N CYS A 294 -7.18 12.43 9.48
CA CYS A 294 -7.82 11.13 9.76
C CYS A 294 -7.34 10.43 11.05
N GLY A 295 -7.11 11.18 12.13
CA GLY A 295 -6.69 10.66 13.43
C GLY A 295 -5.19 10.49 13.65
N TRP A 296 -4.36 10.69 12.62
CA TRP A 296 -2.90 10.65 12.75
C TRP A 296 -2.27 12.04 12.66
N ARG A 297 -1.06 12.18 13.22
CA ARG A 297 -0.18 13.36 13.11
C ARG A 297 1.19 12.93 12.61
N LEU A 298 1.67 13.58 11.56
CA LEU A 298 3.03 13.39 11.04
C LEU A 298 3.89 14.61 11.37
N LEU A 299 4.99 14.39 12.10
CA LEU A 299 6.00 15.41 12.34
C LEU A 299 6.96 15.48 11.15
N LEU A 300 7.30 16.70 10.74
CA LEU A 300 8.08 16.96 9.54
C LEU A 300 9.29 17.84 9.87
N PRO A 301 10.51 17.51 9.40
CA PRO A 301 11.64 18.43 9.46
C PRO A 301 11.45 19.63 8.51
N SER A 302 12.34 20.61 8.60
CA SER A 302 12.44 21.72 7.65
C SER A 302 12.72 21.27 6.22
N ASN A 303 12.52 22.18 5.26
CA ASN A 303 12.81 22.01 3.84
C ASN A 303 12.00 20.90 3.14
N ILE A 304 10.90 20.49 3.77
CA ILE A 304 9.92 19.57 3.17
C ILE A 304 8.79 20.36 2.54
N ARG A 305 8.26 19.84 1.42
CA ARG A 305 6.96 20.25 0.89
C ARG A 305 5.94 19.12 0.98
N VAL A 306 4.67 19.49 1.13
CA VAL A 306 3.52 18.60 1.11
C VAL A 306 2.68 19.00 -0.10
N GLU A 307 2.38 18.03 -0.96
CA GLU A 307 1.62 18.21 -2.19
C GLU A 307 0.34 17.40 -2.18
N TRP A 308 -0.71 17.98 -2.76
CA TRP A 308 -1.98 17.33 -3.00
C TRP A 308 -2.65 17.89 -4.26
N PRO A 309 -3.40 17.08 -5.02
CA PRO A 309 -3.30 15.62 -5.07
C PRO A 309 -2.16 15.19 -6.00
N ALA A 310 -1.32 14.24 -5.57
CA ALA A 310 -0.48 13.49 -6.51
C ALA A 310 -1.36 12.45 -7.22
N LEU A 311 -1.77 12.77 -8.43
CA LEU A 311 -2.76 12.03 -9.21
C LEU A 311 -2.15 10.81 -9.93
N PRO A 312 -2.73 9.61 -9.84
CA PRO A 312 -2.23 8.43 -10.53
C PRO A 312 -2.69 8.35 -12.00
N HIS A 313 -2.06 7.51 -12.82
CA HIS A 313 -2.61 7.16 -14.14
C HIS A 313 -3.70 6.07 -14.03
N ASP A 314 -4.93 6.32 -14.48
CA ASP A 314 -6.02 5.34 -14.46
C ASP A 314 -6.03 4.44 -15.73
N PRO A 315 -5.59 3.18 -15.65
CA PRO A 315 -5.48 2.33 -16.84
C PRO A 315 -6.84 1.92 -17.43
N TYR A 316 -7.94 2.14 -16.71
CA TYR A 316 -9.29 1.78 -17.12
C TYR A 316 -10.01 2.93 -17.84
N LYS A 317 -9.44 4.14 -17.83
CA LYS A 317 -9.90 5.24 -18.67
C LYS A 317 -9.01 5.41 -19.88
N LYS A 318 -9.61 5.72 -21.02
CA LYS A 318 -8.91 5.74 -22.30
C LYS A 318 -7.80 6.79 -22.33
N GLY A 319 -8.07 7.99 -21.80
CA GLY A 319 -7.10 9.08 -21.66
C GLY A 319 -6.40 9.12 -20.30
N GLY A 320 -6.49 8.03 -19.51
CA GLY A 320 -5.85 7.80 -18.21
C GLY A 320 -6.19 8.77 -17.07
N GLU A 321 -7.20 9.62 -17.24
CA GLU A 321 -7.55 10.66 -16.27
C GLU A 321 -8.07 10.10 -14.92
N PRO A 322 -7.37 10.34 -13.80
CA PRO A 322 -7.86 9.92 -12.48
C PRO A 322 -8.92 10.88 -11.94
N GLU A 323 -9.63 10.43 -10.90
CA GLU A 323 -10.43 11.31 -10.04
C GLU A 323 -9.57 11.82 -8.88
N ALA A 324 -9.85 13.03 -8.37
CA ALA A 324 -9.11 13.61 -7.25
C ALA A 324 -9.07 12.70 -6.00
N LYS A 325 -10.14 11.95 -5.75
CA LYS A 325 -10.22 10.95 -4.66
C LYS A 325 -9.18 9.82 -4.76
N ALA A 326 -8.65 9.57 -5.96
CA ALA A 326 -7.61 8.56 -6.19
C ALA A 326 -6.20 9.09 -5.88
N GLY A 327 -6.04 10.40 -5.65
CA GLY A 327 -4.76 11.03 -5.36
C GLY A 327 -4.13 10.57 -4.04
N ARG A 328 -2.89 10.95 -3.82
CA ARG A 328 -2.20 10.83 -2.53
C ARG A 328 -1.77 12.21 -2.04
N ILE A 329 -1.71 12.37 -0.72
CA ILE A 329 -0.93 13.44 -0.13
C ILE A 329 0.52 12.97 -0.17
N VAL A 330 1.42 13.80 -0.68
CA VAL A 330 2.83 13.42 -0.82
C VAL A 330 3.70 14.39 -0.05
N VAL A 331 4.51 13.85 0.85
CA VAL A 331 5.59 14.57 1.51
C VAL A 331 6.84 14.40 0.67
N VAL A 332 7.37 15.50 0.16
CA VAL A 332 8.57 15.52 -0.70
C VAL A 332 9.75 16.06 0.08
N MET A 333 10.84 15.29 0.07
CA MET A 333 12.06 15.49 0.83
C MET A 333 13.26 15.63 -0.11
N PRO A 334 13.74 16.85 -0.41
CA PRO A 334 14.93 17.03 -1.23
C PRO A 334 16.20 16.60 -0.47
N PHE A 335 17.07 15.84 -1.13
CA PHE A 335 18.39 15.43 -0.60
C PHE A 335 19.54 16.27 -1.17
N GLY A 336 19.35 16.91 -2.33
CA GLY A 336 20.27 17.89 -2.92
C GLY A 336 19.73 19.32 -2.82
N GLY A 337 20.55 20.24 -2.31
CA GLY A 337 20.22 21.66 -2.14
C GLY A 337 21.38 22.48 -1.59
#